data_AF-A0A926CC98-F1
#
_entry.id   AF-A0A926CC98-F1
#
_cell.length_a   1.000
_cell.length_b   1.000
_cell.length_c   1.000
_cell.angle_alpha   90.00
_cell.angle_beta   90.00
_cell.angle_gamma   90.00
#
_symmetry.space_group_name_H-M   'P 1'
#
loop_
_entity.id
_entity.type
_entity.pdbx_description
1 polymer ?
#
loop_
_entity_poly.entity_id
_entity_poly.type
_entity_poly.pdbx_seq_one_letter_code
_entity_poly.pdbx_strand_id
1 'polypeptide(L)'
;YPTHYGGSPCGGKGMSGKPSSTIGYERRYNPLLGASNLAAFQALLDETPRSAIDAILHNRNTNRGELPLPAGYGEIRAELGAIRAFTLQQASALLRDGTALIDLRDRLAFARWHPAGALSTSYSRESLAGRVAALAAAETPLLLFADWPFLARYAASLLTAAGRNPIYGFVDATPEQWQQASLPGTQLDVLSVDQLHQEVMAGTASILDVRAPFELAQGAIPGAQAIPFDELRERLHELPGHRRLVVVCESGIRSVGSASLLARQGFGQVAAVAPQGMSEYLKRHPAE
;
A
#
# COMPACT_ATOMS: atom_id res chain seq x y z
N TYR A 1 9.16 22.71 10.70
CA TYR A 1 9.33 21.25 10.63
C TYR A 1 8.01 20.59 11.01
N PRO A 2 7.21 20.14 10.03
CA PRO A 2 5.94 19.44 10.30
C PRO A 2 6.19 17.98 10.71
N THR A 3 5.20 17.35 11.36
CA THR A 3 5.23 15.92 11.72
C THR A 3 4.88 14.99 10.55
N HIS A 4 4.30 15.54 9.46
CA HIS A 4 3.92 14.82 8.25
C HIS A 4 4.21 15.67 7.00
N TYR A 5 4.26 15.01 5.84
CA TYR A 5 4.49 15.58 4.50
C TYR A 5 3.65 14.84 3.46
N GLY A 6 3.67 15.32 2.21
CA GLY A 6 2.83 14.87 1.10
C GLY A 6 2.67 13.35 1.03
N GLY A 7 1.41 12.91 0.99
CA GLY A 7 1.01 11.49 1.03
C GLY A 7 0.50 11.00 2.38
N SER A 8 0.63 11.77 3.47
CA SER A 8 -0.01 11.41 4.74
C SER A 8 -1.51 11.73 4.76
N PRO A 9 -2.34 10.84 5.32
CA PRO A 9 -3.78 11.07 5.45
C PRO A 9 -4.13 12.22 6.41
N CYS A 10 -3.20 12.66 7.26
CA CYS A 10 -3.45 13.72 8.25
C CYS A 10 -3.56 15.14 7.66
N GLY A 11 -3.13 15.36 6.42
CA GLY A 11 -3.23 16.67 5.77
C GLY A 11 -3.71 16.65 4.32
N GLY A 12 -4.13 15.48 3.82
CA GLY A 12 -4.75 15.28 2.52
C GLY A 12 -4.00 15.87 1.32
N LYS A 13 -4.78 16.32 0.33
CA LYS A 13 -4.32 16.64 -1.04
C LYS A 13 -3.33 17.81 -1.10
N GLY A 14 -3.37 18.73 -0.14
CA GLY A 14 -2.60 19.98 -0.17
C GLY A 14 -1.20 19.90 0.46
N MET A 15 -0.80 18.76 1.04
CA MET A 15 0.48 18.70 1.74
C MET A 15 1.68 18.63 0.82
N SER A 16 2.65 19.51 1.09
CA SER A 16 3.94 19.49 0.40
C SER A 16 4.76 18.26 0.76
N GLY A 17 5.44 17.67 -0.23
CA GLY A 17 6.47 16.64 -0.01
C GLY A 17 7.79 17.18 0.54
N LYS A 18 7.93 18.50 0.72
CA LYS A 18 9.15 19.10 1.29
C LYS A 18 9.29 18.71 2.77
N PRO A 19 10.46 18.25 3.23
CA PRO A 19 10.66 17.82 4.61
C PRO A 19 10.65 18.97 5.62
N SER A 20 10.81 20.21 5.16
CA SER A 20 10.78 21.42 5.98
C SER A 20 10.41 22.67 5.16
N SER A 21 10.11 23.76 5.87
CA SER A 21 9.81 25.08 5.31
C SER A 21 10.14 26.17 6.35
N THR A 22 9.92 27.44 6.01
CA THR A 22 10.10 28.60 6.90
C THR A 22 8.81 29.39 7.03
N ILE A 23 8.65 30.15 8.13
CA ILE A 23 7.46 31.00 8.34
C ILE A 23 7.27 31.99 7.18
N GLY A 24 8.37 32.59 6.69
CA GLY A 24 8.30 33.55 5.57
C GLY A 24 7.83 32.90 4.26
N TYR A 25 8.28 31.67 3.98
CA TYR A 25 7.83 30.92 2.82
C TYR A 25 6.35 30.55 2.92
N GLU A 26 5.93 30.00 4.07
CA GLU A 26 4.53 29.61 4.28
C GLU A 26 3.59 30.82 4.19
N ARG A 27 3.92 31.97 4.79
CA ARG A 27 3.08 33.18 4.69
C ARG A 27 2.87 33.66 3.26
N ARG A 28 3.83 33.41 2.36
CA ARG A 28 3.79 33.87 0.97
C ARG A 28 3.11 32.88 0.04
N TYR A 29 3.19 31.58 0.32
CA TYR A 29 2.83 30.55 -0.64
C TYR A 29 1.83 29.51 -0.11
N ASN A 30 1.53 29.47 1.19
CA ASN A 30 0.56 28.54 1.75
C ASN A 30 -0.87 29.08 1.53
N PRO A 31 -1.72 28.41 0.73
CA PRO A 31 -3.06 28.91 0.42
C PRO A 31 -3.93 29.11 1.67
N LEU A 32 -3.74 28.30 2.71
CA LEU A 32 -4.49 28.42 3.97
C LEU A 32 -4.20 29.73 4.70
N LEU A 33 -2.97 30.26 4.57
CA LEU A 33 -2.57 31.53 5.18
C LEU A 33 -3.01 32.74 4.34
N GLY A 34 -3.44 32.53 3.09
CA GLY A 34 -3.97 33.55 2.19
C GLY A 34 -5.49 33.66 2.20
N ALA A 35 -6.19 32.86 3.00
CA ALA A 35 -7.66 32.89 3.06
C ALA A 35 -8.16 34.26 3.55
N SER A 36 -9.10 34.85 2.82
CA SER A 36 -9.60 36.22 3.07
C SER A 36 -10.54 36.31 4.28
N ASN A 37 -11.18 35.20 4.65
CA ASN A 37 -12.09 35.08 5.79
C ASN A 37 -12.26 33.62 6.22
N LEU A 38 -13.01 33.40 7.30
CA LEU A 38 -13.27 32.05 7.85
C LEU A 38 -13.94 31.12 6.85
N ALA A 39 -14.90 31.60 6.05
CA ALA A 39 -15.60 30.77 5.07
C ALA A 39 -14.65 30.30 3.95
N ALA A 40 -13.80 31.20 3.44
CA ALA A 40 -12.76 30.85 2.47
C ALA A 40 -11.75 29.85 3.06
N PHE A 41 -11.39 29.99 4.33
CA PHE A 41 -10.53 29.04 5.02
C PHE A 41 -11.18 27.66 5.17
N GLN A 42 -12.46 27.59 5.54
CA GLN A 42 -13.21 26.33 5.67
C GLN A 42 -13.35 25.60 4.33
N ALA A 43 -13.65 26.34 3.25
CA ALA A 43 -13.72 25.76 1.91
C ALA A 43 -12.40 25.07 1.49
N LEU A 44 -11.25 25.66 1.86
CA LEU A 44 -9.94 25.06 1.60
C LEU A 44 -9.67 23.80 2.46
N LEU A 45 -10.36 23.62 3.58
CA LEU A 45 -10.23 22.44 4.44
C LEU A 45 -11.13 21.28 4.00
N ASP A 46 -12.32 21.57 3.47
CA ASP A 46 -13.32 20.56 3.09
C ASP A 46 -12.88 19.67 1.90
N GLU A 47 -11.83 20.06 1.17
CA GLU A 47 -11.20 19.25 0.12
C GLU A 47 -10.26 18.14 0.65
N THR A 48 -10.16 17.97 1.98
CA THR A 48 -9.25 17.00 2.61
C THR A 48 -9.97 15.67 2.86
N PRO A 49 -9.62 14.58 2.16
CA PRO A 49 -10.22 13.28 2.42
C PRO A 49 -9.85 12.84 3.83
N ARG A 50 -10.87 12.45 4.60
CA ARG A 50 -10.69 11.89 5.93
C ARG A 50 -10.38 10.41 5.77
N SER A 51 -9.30 9.94 6.38
CA SER A 51 -8.99 8.51 6.45
C SER A 51 -10.06 7.74 7.23
N ALA A 52 -10.03 6.41 7.14
CA ALA A 52 -10.88 5.51 7.93
C ALA A 52 -10.91 5.96 9.40
N ILE A 53 -12.08 6.45 9.83
CA ILE A 53 -12.30 7.09 11.13
C ILE A 53 -11.89 6.14 12.26
N ASP A 54 -12.11 4.84 12.10
CA ASP A 54 -11.89 3.85 13.14
C ASP A 54 -10.41 3.72 13.55
N ALA A 55 -9.48 3.73 12.60
CA ALA A 55 -8.05 3.66 12.89
C ALA A 55 -7.56 4.94 13.61
N ILE A 56 -8.07 6.11 13.23
CA ILE A 56 -7.76 7.37 13.91
C ILE A 56 -8.32 7.36 15.34
N LEU A 57 -9.57 6.95 15.51
CA LEU A 57 -10.22 6.90 16.81
C LEU A 57 -9.53 5.90 17.74
N HIS A 58 -9.16 4.73 17.22
CA HIS A 58 -8.37 3.76 17.96
C HIS A 58 -7.05 4.37 18.43
N ASN A 59 -6.25 4.93 17.52
CA ASN A 59 -4.97 5.56 17.86
C ASN A 59 -5.12 6.72 18.85
N ARG A 60 -6.15 7.57 18.69
CA ARG A 60 -6.45 8.66 19.62
C ARG A 60 -6.75 8.14 21.02
N ASN A 61 -7.63 7.15 21.13
CA ASN A 61 -8.05 6.61 22.41
C ASN A 61 -6.91 5.86 23.10
N THR A 62 -6.09 5.12 22.36
CA THR A 62 -4.84 4.52 22.87
C THR A 62 -3.86 5.59 23.37
N ASN A 63 -3.64 6.66 22.61
CA ASN A 63 -2.76 7.78 23.01
C ASN A 63 -3.27 8.56 24.23
N ARG A 64 -4.59 8.58 24.45
CA ARG A 64 -5.24 9.16 25.64
C ARG A 64 -5.25 8.21 26.84
N GLY A 65 -4.81 6.95 26.66
CA GLY A 65 -4.88 5.90 27.69
C GLY A 65 -6.29 5.35 27.93
N GLU A 66 -7.23 5.63 27.02
CA GLU A 66 -8.61 5.14 27.08
C GLU A 66 -8.75 3.73 26.50
N LEU A 67 -7.84 3.34 25.62
CA LEU A 67 -7.65 1.97 25.16
C LEU A 67 -6.30 1.45 25.66
N PRO A 68 -6.18 0.14 25.93
CA PRO A 68 -4.90 -0.45 26.26
C PRO A 68 -3.92 -0.23 25.10
N LEU A 69 -2.64 -0.13 25.45
CA LEU A 69 -1.60 -0.18 24.44
C LEU A 69 -1.71 -1.52 23.69
N PRO A 70 -1.37 -1.57 22.39
CA PRO A 70 -1.38 -2.81 21.64
C PRO A 70 -0.60 -3.89 22.39
N ALA A 71 -1.05 -5.14 22.33
CA ALA A 71 -0.32 -6.25 22.95
C ALA A 71 1.16 -6.23 22.48
N GLY A 72 2.10 -6.26 23.42
CA GLY A 72 3.55 -6.15 23.17
C GLY A 72 4.11 -4.72 23.08
N TYR A 73 3.28 -3.68 23.16
CA TYR A 73 3.75 -2.29 23.14
C TYR A 73 4.56 -1.96 24.40
N GLY A 74 5.81 -1.53 24.21
CA GLY A 74 6.77 -1.28 25.29
C GLY A 74 7.77 -2.42 25.51
N GLU A 75 7.41 -3.66 25.15
CA GLU A 75 8.32 -4.82 25.16
C GLU A 75 9.35 -4.74 24.02
N ILE A 76 8.99 -4.08 22.91
CA ILE A 76 9.80 -3.98 21.68
C ILE A 76 10.99 -3.02 21.80
N ARG A 77 10.98 -2.06 22.75
CA ARG A 77 12.12 -1.12 22.90
C ARG A 77 13.42 -1.84 23.31
N ALA A 78 13.33 -3.06 23.83
CA ALA A 78 14.48 -3.88 24.16
C ALA A 78 15.00 -4.75 23.00
N GLU A 79 14.22 -4.99 21.94
CA GLU A 79 14.56 -6.09 21.01
C GLU A 79 14.27 -5.82 19.52
N LEU A 80 15.01 -4.91 18.88
CA LEU A 80 15.30 -5.03 17.44
C LEU A 80 15.95 -6.41 17.10
N GLY A 81 16.48 -7.09 18.12
CA GLY A 81 16.99 -8.47 18.10
C GLY A 81 15.93 -9.58 18.04
N ALA A 82 14.69 -9.34 18.50
CA ALA A 82 13.63 -10.36 18.67
C ALA A 82 13.10 -10.94 17.36
N ILE A 83 13.08 -10.13 16.30
CA ILE A 83 12.48 -10.52 15.03
C ILE A 83 13.29 -11.67 14.45
N ARG A 84 12.70 -12.85 14.48
CA ARG A 84 13.35 -14.12 14.17
C ARG A 84 13.51 -14.29 12.65
N ALA A 85 14.68 -14.80 12.27
CA ALA A 85 14.92 -15.34 10.94
C ALA A 85 14.30 -16.74 10.81
N PHE A 86 13.60 -17.00 9.71
CA PHE A 86 13.04 -18.30 9.37
C PHE A 86 13.72 -18.86 8.14
N THR A 87 14.12 -20.14 8.21
CA THR A 87 14.59 -20.85 7.02
C THR A 87 13.43 -21.07 6.04
N LEU A 88 13.73 -21.36 4.76
CA LEU A 88 12.69 -21.66 3.75
C LEU A 88 11.74 -22.78 4.19
N GLN A 89 12.26 -23.83 4.84
CA GLN A 89 11.44 -24.94 5.33
C GLN A 89 10.48 -24.49 6.44
N GLN A 90 10.95 -23.69 7.39
CA GLN A 90 10.13 -23.18 8.49
C GLN A 90 9.09 -22.18 7.98
N ALA A 91 9.50 -21.26 7.09
CA ALA A 91 8.61 -20.32 6.44
C ALA A 91 7.51 -21.05 5.66
N SER A 92 7.88 -22.04 4.84
CA SER A 92 6.93 -22.85 4.06
C SER A 92 5.87 -23.53 4.93
N ALA A 93 6.23 -24.00 6.13
CA ALA A 93 5.25 -24.54 7.09
C ALA A 93 4.26 -23.47 7.57
N LEU A 94 4.77 -22.32 8.02
CA LEU A 94 3.93 -21.22 8.50
C LEU A 94 2.97 -20.68 7.43
N LEU A 95 3.41 -20.62 6.17
CA LEU A 95 2.56 -20.16 5.06
C LEU A 95 1.41 -21.14 4.77
N ARG A 96 1.64 -22.45 4.93
CA ARG A 96 0.55 -23.45 4.83
C ARG A 96 -0.47 -23.31 5.96
N ASP A 97 -0.04 -22.87 7.12
CA ASP A 97 -0.89 -22.67 8.30
C ASP A 97 -1.59 -21.29 8.33
N GLY A 98 -1.65 -20.59 7.19
CA GLY A 98 -2.42 -19.35 7.03
C GLY A 98 -1.66 -18.05 7.33
N THR A 99 -0.35 -18.12 7.59
CA THR A 99 0.50 -16.92 7.72
C THR A 99 0.59 -16.19 6.37
N ALA A 100 0.43 -14.86 6.37
CA ALA A 100 0.63 -14.05 5.18
C ALA A 100 2.10 -13.65 5.01
N LEU A 101 2.65 -13.85 3.81
CA LEU A 101 3.95 -13.33 3.43
C LEU A 101 3.81 -11.91 2.85
N ILE A 102 4.43 -10.92 3.49
CA ILE A 102 4.54 -9.55 2.99
C ILE A 102 5.91 -9.39 2.33
N ASP A 103 5.92 -9.23 1.02
CA ASP A 103 7.13 -8.97 0.24
C ASP A 103 7.38 -7.45 0.15
N LEU A 104 8.52 -7.03 0.71
CA LEU A 104 8.94 -5.65 0.87
C LEU A 104 9.88 -5.17 -0.24
N ARG A 105 10.23 -6.05 -1.19
CA ARG A 105 11.12 -5.74 -2.33
C ARG A 105 10.50 -4.71 -3.26
N ASP A 106 11.30 -4.22 -4.21
CA ASP A 106 10.77 -3.38 -5.28
C ASP A 106 9.64 -4.09 -6.04
N ARG A 107 8.58 -3.34 -6.37
CA ARG A 107 7.38 -3.85 -7.03
C ARG A 107 7.66 -4.54 -8.37
N LEU A 108 8.67 -4.10 -9.13
CA LEU A 108 9.05 -4.76 -10.39
C LEU A 108 9.89 -6.01 -10.14
N ALA A 109 10.72 -6.02 -9.10
CA ALA A 109 11.41 -7.24 -8.66
C ALA A 109 10.42 -8.32 -8.21
N PHE A 110 9.41 -7.94 -7.42
CA PHE A 110 8.28 -8.80 -7.06
C PHE A 110 7.55 -9.31 -8.30
N ALA A 111 7.16 -8.43 -9.22
CA ALA A 111 6.39 -8.82 -10.38
C ALA A 111 7.14 -9.80 -11.30
N ARG A 112 8.47 -9.60 -11.49
CA ARG A 112 9.31 -10.53 -12.26
C ARG A 112 9.34 -11.92 -11.65
N TRP A 113 9.36 -12.02 -10.33
CA TRP A 113 9.24 -13.29 -9.62
C TRP A 113 9.02 -13.08 -8.10
N HIS A 114 8.10 -13.83 -7.51
CA HIS A 114 7.84 -13.83 -6.07
C HIS A 114 7.32 -15.19 -5.58
N PRO A 115 7.43 -15.48 -4.27
CA PRO A 115 6.79 -16.65 -3.67
C PRO A 115 5.28 -16.68 -3.91
N ALA A 116 4.72 -17.84 -4.24
CA ALA A 116 3.30 -17.95 -4.55
C ALA A 116 2.43 -17.52 -3.36
N GLY A 117 1.43 -16.67 -3.62
CA GLY A 117 0.52 -16.13 -2.59
C GLY A 117 1.12 -15.00 -1.73
N ALA A 118 2.34 -14.54 -2.01
CA ALA A 118 2.91 -13.36 -1.35
C ALA A 118 2.14 -12.09 -1.71
N LEU A 119 2.05 -11.16 -0.77
CA LEU A 119 1.44 -9.85 -0.94
C LEU A 119 2.55 -8.80 -1.09
N SER A 120 2.49 -8.01 -2.16
CA SER A 120 3.51 -6.99 -2.45
C SER A 120 3.19 -5.67 -1.78
N THR A 121 4.15 -5.14 -1.03
CA THR A 121 4.20 -3.71 -0.69
C THR A 121 5.66 -3.30 -0.53
N SER A 122 6.22 -2.64 -1.54
CA SER A 122 7.55 -2.05 -1.41
C SER A 122 7.66 -1.21 -0.14
N TYR A 123 8.78 -1.35 0.56
CA TYR A 123 9.00 -0.67 1.81
C TYR A 123 8.86 0.86 1.69
N SER A 124 8.15 1.49 2.64
CA SER A 124 8.23 2.92 2.94
C SER A 124 7.95 3.11 4.42
N ARG A 125 8.68 4.01 5.06
CA ARG A 125 8.52 4.27 6.48
C ARG A 125 7.12 4.81 6.83
N GLU A 126 6.56 5.64 5.97
CA GLU A 126 5.35 6.41 6.22
C GLU A 126 4.07 5.62 5.93
N SER A 127 4.12 4.75 4.93
CA SER A 127 2.91 4.16 4.33
C SER A 127 2.85 2.64 4.44
N LEU A 128 3.90 1.99 4.95
CA LEU A 128 3.95 0.53 5.12
C LEU A 128 2.79 0.01 5.97
N ALA A 129 2.54 0.60 7.15
CA ALA A 129 1.50 0.11 8.06
C ALA A 129 0.09 0.16 7.42
N GLY A 130 -0.27 1.30 6.82
CA GLY A 130 -1.54 1.44 6.11
C GLY A 130 -1.65 0.47 4.94
N ARG A 131 -0.57 0.25 4.18
CA ARG A 131 -0.59 -0.72 3.07
C ARG A 131 -0.71 -2.16 3.53
N VAL A 132 -0.04 -2.54 4.61
CA VAL A 132 -0.16 -3.90 5.17
C VAL A 132 -1.58 -4.13 5.71
N ALA A 133 -2.20 -3.13 6.35
CA ALA A 133 -3.58 -3.22 6.82
C ALA A 133 -4.60 -3.43 5.67
N ALA A 134 -4.37 -2.78 4.52
CA ALA A 134 -5.19 -2.99 3.32
C ALA A 134 -5.04 -4.41 2.73
N LEU A 135 -3.82 -4.96 2.77
CA LEU A 135 -3.50 -6.25 2.13
C LEU A 135 -3.81 -7.47 3.00
N ALA A 136 -3.67 -7.36 4.32
CA ALA A 136 -3.82 -8.48 5.26
C ALA A 136 -4.68 -8.07 6.46
N ALA A 137 -5.62 -8.93 6.83
CA ALA A 137 -6.45 -8.71 8.01
C ALA A 137 -5.59 -8.58 9.28
N ALA A 138 -6.09 -7.84 10.27
CA ALA A 138 -5.36 -7.54 11.50
C ALA A 138 -4.88 -8.81 12.23
N GLU A 139 -5.74 -9.82 12.32
CA GLU A 139 -5.47 -11.08 13.03
C GLU A 139 -4.57 -12.06 12.26
N THR A 140 -4.35 -11.86 10.95
CA THR A 140 -3.54 -12.77 10.15
C THR A 140 -2.08 -12.69 10.60
N PRO A 141 -1.39 -13.78 10.96
CA PRO A 141 0.02 -13.72 11.28
C PRO A 141 0.85 -13.29 10.05
N LEU A 142 1.91 -12.51 10.26
CA LEU A 142 2.79 -12.05 9.19
C LEU A 142 4.17 -12.69 9.24
N LEU A 143 4.68 -13.02 8.06
CA LEU A 143 6.11 -13.15 7.76
C LEU A 143 6.51 -12.07 6.77
N LEU A 144 7.73 -11.55 6.92
CA LEU A 144 8.28 -10.55 6.02
C LEU A 144 9.29 -11.17 5.06
N PHE A 145 9.34 -10.67 3.84
CA PHE A 145 10.37 -11.01 2.86
C PHE A 145 10.98 -9.72 2.31
N ALA A 146 12.29 -9.61 2.31
CA ALA A 146 13.00 -8.40 1.92
C ALA A 146 14.38 -8.75 1.38
N ASP A 147 14.97 -7.85 0.58
CA ASP A 147 16.33 -8.04 0.06
C ASP A 147 17.40 -8.08 1.16
N TRP A 148 17.12 -7.46 2.33
CA TRP A 148 18.07 -7.33 3.43
C TRP A 148 17.42 -7.67 4.78
N PRO A 149 18.05 -8.52 5.62
CA PRO A 149 17.56 -8.84 6.96
C PRO A 149 17.30 -7.60 7.83
N PHE A 150 18.17 -6.58 7.74
CA PHE A 150 17.99 -5.32 8.47
C PHE A 150 16.69 -4.60 8.09
N LEU A 151 16.34 -4.58 6.80
CA LEU A 151 15.11 -3.95 6.33
C LEU A 151 13.88 -4.67 6.88
N ALA A 152 13.90 -6.00 6.90
CA ALA A 152 12.80 -6.78 7.46
C ALA A 152 12.63 -6.53 8.97
N ARG A 153 13.73 -6.49 9.74
CA ARG A 153 13.69 -6.16 11.18
C ARG A 153 13.14 -4.75 11.43
N TYR A 154 13.55 -3.78 10.62
CA TYR A 154 13.05 -2.41 10.74
C TYR A 154 11.57 -2.30 10.38
N ALA A 155 11.16 -2.94 9.27
CA ALA A 155 9.76 -3.02 8.86
C ALA A 155 8.87 -3.68 9.91
N ALA A 156 9.32 -4.80 10.50
CA ALA A 156 8.63 -5.45 11.61
C ALA A 156 8.44 -4.49 12.79
N SER A 157 9.50 -3.78 13.18
CA SER A 157 9.43 -2.81 14.28
C SER A 157 8.43 -1.67 14.01
N LEU A 158 8.40 -1.15 12.78
CA LEU A 158 7.42 -0.13 12.37
C LEU A 158 5.99 -0.68 12.41
N LEU A 159 5.76 -1.88 11.88
CA LEU A 159 4.46 -2.52 11.86
C LEU A 159 3.95 -2.81 13.27
N THR A 160 4.80 -3.36 14.14
CA THR A 160 4.46 -3.59 15.54
C THR A 160 4.18 -2.29 16.29
N ALA A 161 4.98 -1.24 16.06
CA ALA A 161 4.71 0.09 16.63
C ALA A 161 3.39 0.70 16.15
N ALA A 162 2.94 0.33 14.95
CA ALA A 162 1.62 0.68 14.41
C ALA A 162 0.49 -0.27 14.87
N GLY A 163 0.75 -1.17 15.83
CA GLY A 163 -0.22 -2.11 16.37
C GLY A 163 -0.45 -3.35 15.51
N ARG A 164 0.33 -3.57 14.44
CA ARG A 164 0.18 -4.75 13.60
C ARG A 164 0.88 -5.96 14.22
N ASN A 165 0.08 -6.90 14.73
CA ASN A 165 0.53 -8.16 15.32
C ASN A 165 -0.41 -9.31 14.92
N PRO A 166 0.02 -10.59 14.98
CA PRO A 166 1.38 -11.03 15.25
C PRO A 166 2.27 -10.95 13.99
N ILE A 167 3.54 -10.57 14.18
CA ILE A 167 4.59 -10.66 13.16
C ILE A 167 5.60 -11.70 13.64
N TYR A 168 5.65 -12.86 12.99
CA TYR A 168 6.52 -13.94 13.42
C TYR A 168 7.99 -13.65 13.17
N GLY A 169 8.31 -13.00 12.05
CA GLY A 169 9.68 -12.76 11.66
C GLY A 169 9.84 -12.46 10.18
N PHE A 170 11.00 -12.80 9.66
CA PHE A 170 11.31 -12.68 8.23
C PHE A 170 11.91 -13.96 7.69
N VAL A 171 11.75 -14.19 6.38
CA VAL A 171 12.39 -15.31 5.69
C VAL A 171 13.83 -14.93 5.37
N ASP A 172 14.78 -15.72 5.87
CA ASP A 172 16.21 -15.54 5.63
C ASP A 172 16.64 -16.35 4.42
N ALA A 173 16.20 -15.89 3.24
CA ALA A 173 16.53 -16.49 1.97
C ALA A 173 16.42 -15.46 0.84
N THR A 174 17.08 -15.73 -0.29
CA THR A 174 16.89 -14.97 -1.52
C THR A 174 15.84 -15.64 -2.43
N PRO A 175 15.30 -14.91 -3.43
CA PRO A 175 14.46 -15.50 -4.48
C PRO A 175 15.10 -16.73 -5.14
N GLU A 176 16.40 -16.68 -5.42
CA GLU A 176 17.14 -17.76 -6.07
C GLU A 176 17.19 -19.00 -5.17
N GLN A 177 17.42 -18.81 -3.86
CA GLN A 177 17.39 -19.91 -2.89
C GLN A 177 16.00 -20.52 -2.78
N TRP A 178 14.94 -19.70 -2.82
CA TRP A 178 13.55 -20.17 -2.83
C TRP A 178 13.25 -21.02 -4.06
N GLN A 179 13.72 -20.60 -5.24
CA GLN A 179 13.61 -21.36 -6.49
C GLN A 179 14.41 -22.65 -6.46
N GLN A 180 15.66 -22.62 -5.95
CA GLN A 180 16.51 -23.81 -5.79
C GLN A 180 15.88 -24.86 -4.86
N ALA A 181 15.17 -24.40 -3.82
CA ALA A 181 14.40 -25.26 -2.93
C ALA A 181 13.12 -25.83 -3.57
N SER A 182 12.85 -25.53 -4.84
CA SER A 182 11.65 -25.97 -5.59
C SER A 182 10.34 -25.63 -4.87
N LEU A 183 10.34 -24.53 -4.11
CA LEU A 183 9.15 -24.03 -3.45
C LEU A 183 8.28 -23.23 -4.43
N PRO A 184 6.95 -23.21 -4.25
CA PRO A 184 6.05 -22.50 -5.14
C PRO A 184 6.39 -21.00 -5.28
N GLY A 185 6.47 -20.54 -6.51
CA GLY A 185 6.71 -19.16 -6.90
C GLY A 185 5.98 -18.84 -8.20
N THR A 186 5.77 -17.56 -8.48
CA THR A 186 5.02 -17.10 -9.65
C THR A 186 5.49 -15.71 -10.10
N GLN A 187 4.89 -15.22 -11.17
CA GLN A 187 5.08 -13.88 -11.72
C GLN A 187 3.76 -13.11 -11.68
N LEU A 188 3.85 -11.78 -11.75
CA LEU A 188 2.69 -10.91 -11.89
C LEU A 188 2.80 -10.17 -13.22
N ASP A 189 1.71 -10.16 -13.99
CA ASP A 189 1.64 -9.40 -15.23
C ASP A 189 1.69 -7.88 -14.93
N VAL A 190 2.57 -7.17 -15.63
CA VAL A 190 2.78 -5.73 -15.45
C VAL A 190 2.77 -5.04 -16.80
N LEU A 191 1.87 -4.07 -16.92
CA LEU A 191 1.67 -3.28 -18.13
C LEU A 191 2.30 -1.89 -17.97
N SER A 192 2.86 -1.39 -19.07
CA SER A 192 3.17 0.04 -19.22
C SER A 192 1.89 0.87 -19.40
N VAL A 193 2.01 2.20 -19.29
CA VAL A 193 0.89 3.11 -19.58
C VAL A 193 0.39 3.01 -21.02
N ASP A 194 1.29 2.73 -21.98
CA ASP A 194 0.93 2.61 -23.39
C ASP A 194 0.19 1.29 -23.64
N GLN A 195 0.60 0.20 -22.98
CA GLN A 195 -0.11 -1.08 -23.02
C GLN A 195 -1.48 -1.00 -22.33
N LEU A 196 -1.56 -0.31 -21.19
CA LEU A 196 -2.84 0.02 -20.56
C LEU A 196 -3.77 0.73 -21.55
N HIS A 197 -3.28 1.76 -22.25
CA HIS A 197 -4.09 2.51 -23.21
C HIS A 197 -4.61 1.59 -24.34
N GLN A 198 -3.79 0.68 -24.84
CA GLN A 198 -4.21 -0.30 -25.84
C GLN A 198 -5.35 -1.21 -25.34
N GLU A 199 -5.25 -1.73 -24.11
CA GLU A 199 -6.31 -2.57 -23.51
C GLU A 199 -7.60 -1.77 -23.27
N VAL A 200 -7.48 -0.49 -22.87
CA VAL A 200 -8.62 0.42 -22.71
C VAL A 200 -9.31 0.67 -24.05
N MET A 201 -8.57 1.03 -25.09
CA MET A 201 -9.14 1.31 -26.42
C MET A 201 -9.77 0.07 -27.05
N ALA A 202 -9.19 -1.11 -26.81
CA ALA A 202 -9.71 -2.38 -27.33
C ALA A 202 -10.88 -2.94 -26.52
N GLY A 203 -11.14 -2.43 -25.30
CA GLY A 203 -12.19 -2.94 -24.41
C GLY A 203 -11.96 -4.39 -23.95
N THR A 204 -10.70 -4.86 -23.98
CA THR A 204 -10.34 -6.27 -23.73
C THR A 204 -10.21 -6.60 -22.24
N ALA A 205 -10.13 -5.61 -21.37
CA ALA A 205 -10.02 -5.78 -19.92
C ALA A 205 -10.95 -4.85 -19.14
N SER A 206 -11.31 -5.28 -17.94
CA SER A 206 -11.96 -4.44 -16.94
C SER A 206 -10.88 -3.68 -16.16
N ILE A 207 -11.01 -2.36 -16.09
CA ILE A 207 -10.06 -1.51 -15.38
C ILE A 207 -10.53 -1.31 -13.94
N LEU A 208 -9.65 -1.60 -12.98
CA LEU A 208 -9.86 -1.34 -11.56
C LEU A 208 -8.94 -0.20 -11.11
N ASP A 209 -9.51 0.96 -10.76
CA ASP A 209 -8.77 2.07 -10.18
C ASP A 209 -8.82 1.99 -8.65
N VAL A 210 -7.66 1.77 -8.03
CA VAL A 210 -7.51 1.64 -6.56
C VAL A 210 -7.06 2.93 -5.88
N ARG A 211 -7.12 4.06 -6.59
CA ARG A 211 -6.84 5.37 -6.01
C ARG A 211 -7.98 5.82 -5.10
N ALA A 212 -7.67 6.76 -4.22
CA ALA A 212 -8.66 7.37 -3.35
C ALA A 212 -9.57 8.34 -4.15
N PRO A 213 -10.78 8.65 -3.65
CA PRO A 213 -11.75 9.51 -4.34
C PRO A 213 -11.20 10.85 -4.82
N PHE A 214 -10.31 11.48 -4.05
CA PHE A 214 -9.71 12.79 -4.40
C PHE A 214 -8.70 12.73 -5.55
N GLU A 215 -8.12 11.56 -5.80
CA GLU A 215 -7.23 11.31 -6.94
C GLU A 215 -8.05 11.06 -8.19
N LEU A 216 -9.16 10.30 -8.07
CA LEU A 216 -10.13 10.08 -9.15
C LEU A 216 -10.75 11.41 -9.64
N ALA A 217 -11.01 12.34 -8.73
CA ALA A 217 -11.50 13.68 -9.06
C ALA A 217 -10.53 14.52 -9.92
N GLN A 218 -9.26 14.11 -10.03
CA GLN A 218 -8.26 14.77 -10.89
C GLN A 218 -8.23 14.18 -12.31
N GLY A 219 -9.01 13.15 -12.58
CA GLY A 219 -9.06 12.44 -13.86
C GLY A 219 -9.04 10.93 -13.63
N ALA A 220 -9.86 10.21 -14.39
CA ALA A 220 -9.99 8.76 -14.33
C ALA A 220 -10.21 8.20 -15.74
N ILE A 221 -9.94 6.89 -15.90
CA ILE A 221 -10.24 6.20 -17.16
C ILE A 221 -11.76 6.00 -17.25
N PRO A 222 -12.43 6.45 -18.33
CA PRO A 222 -13.85 6.22 -18.52
C PRO A 222 -14.21 4.72 -18.44
N GLY A 223 -15.23 4.40 -17.64
CA GLY A 223 -15.68 3.01 -17.44
C GLY A 223 -14.82 2.18 -16.48
N ALA A 224 -13.76 2.75 -15.87
CA ALA A 224 -13.03 2.07 -14.80
C ALA A 224 -13.89 1.94 -13.53
N GLN A 225 -13.84 0.77 -12.91
CA GLN A 225 -14.44 0.54 -11.59
C GLN A 225 -13.51 1.11 -10.51
N ALA A 226 -14.04 1.93 -9.61
CA ALA A 226 -13.28 2.54 -8.53
C ALA A 226 -13.54 1.80 -7.20
N ILE A 227 -12.49 1.20 -6.65
CA ILE A 227 -12.50 0.62 -5.29
C ILE A 227 -11.19 1.03 -4.61
N PRO A 228 -11.21 1.96 -3.65
CA PRO A 228 -10.01 2.42 -2.96
C PRO A 228 -9.19 1.26 -2.39
N PHE A 229 -7.86 1.40 -2.44
CA PHE A 229 -6.93 0.35 -2.04
C PHE A 229 -7.19 -0.23 -0.64
N ASP A 230 -7.56 0.63 0.31
CA ASP A 230 -7.87 0.30 1.70
C ASP A 230 -9.21 -0.43 1.88
N GLU A 231 -10.13 -0.31 0.91
CA GLU A 231 -11.43 -1.00 0.90
C GLU A 231 -11.43 -2.30 0.07
N LEU A 232 -10.42 -2.48 -0.79
CA LEU A 232 -10.40 -3.53 -1.81
C LEU A 232 -10.64 -4.94 -1.25
N ARG A 233 -10.00 -5.29 -0.14
CA ARG A 233 -10.10 -6.62 0.48
C ARG A 233 -11.54 -6.97 0.89
N GLU A 234 -12.33 -5.97 1.26
CA GLU A 234 -13.72 -6.15 1.73
C GLU A 234 -14.72 -6.11 0.58
N ARG A 235 -14.33 -5.51 -0.54
CA ARG A 235 -15.16 -5.28 -1.73
C ARG A 235 -14.79 -6.17 -2.92
N LEU A 236 -14.03 -7.25 -2.69
CA LEU A 236 -13.62 -8.21 -3.74
C LEU A 236 -14.82 -8.81 -4.50
N HIS A 237 -15.97 -8.96 -3.83
CA HIS A 237 -17.19 -9.51 -4.40
C HIS A 237 -17.83 -8.62 -5.48
N GLU A 238 -17.42 -7.35 -5.58
CA GLU A 238 -17.88 -6.41 -6.61
C GLU A 238 -17.12 -6.56 -7.93
N LEU A 239 -16.04 -7.34 -7.96
CA LEU A 239 -15.18 -7.47 -9.13
C LEU A 239 -15.64 -8.60 -10.06
N PRO A 240 -15.49 -8.43 -11.40
CA PRO A 240 -15.84 -9.47 -12.35
C PRO A 240 -14.82 -10.62 -12.32
N GLY A 241 -15.17 -11.74 -11.68
CA GLY A 241 -14.26 -12.88 -11.48
C GLY A 241 -13.79 -13.62 -12.74
N HIS A 242 -14.40 -13.38 -13.91
CA HIS A 242 -14.10 -14.10 -15.16
C HIS A 242 -13.40 -13.27 -16.24
N ARG A 243 -13.31 -11.93 -16.07
CA ARG A 243 -12.68 -11.04 -17.05
C ARG A 243 -11.26 -10.72 -16.61
N ARG A 244 -10.39 -10.42 -17.59
CA ARG A 244 -9.08 -9.83 -17.32
C ARG A 244 -9.27 -8.52 -16.57
N LEU A 245 -8.56 -8.38 -15.45
CA LEU A 245 -8.54 -7.20 -14.61
C LEU A 245 -7.19 -6.49 -14.75
N VAL A 246 -7.22 -5.21 -15.08
CA VAL A 246 -6.03 -4.35 -15.06
C VAL A 246 -6.18 -3.36 -13.93
N VAL A 247 -5.29 -3.45 -12.95
CA VAL A 247 -5.31 -2.58 -11.77
C VAL A 247 -4.42 -1.37 -11.99
N VAL A 248 -4.98 -0.19 -11.79
CA VAL A 248 -4.28 1.09 -11.90
C VAL A 248 -4.25 1.80 -10.56
N CYS A 249 -3.16 2.53 -10.31
CA CYS A 249 -3.10 3.50 -9.24
C CYS A 249 -2.27 4.70 -9.68
N GLU A 250 -1.93 5.62 -8.77
CA GLU A 250 -1.21 6.84 -9.14
C GLU A 250 0.20 6.57 -9.71
N SER A 251 0.94 5.64 -9.11
CA SER A 251 2.40 5.47 -9.33
C SER A 251 2.88 4.02 -9.36
N GLY A 252 1.96 3.06 -9.42
CA GLY A 252 2.28 1.63 -9.57
C GLY A 252 2.45 0.82 -8.28
N ILE A 253 2.63 1.45 -7.11
CA ILE A 253 2.83 0.70 -5.85
C ILE A 253 1.55 -0.01 -5.40
N ARG A 254 0.43 0.74 -5.31
CA ARG A 254 -0.87 0.18 -4.90
C ARG A 254 -1.46 -0.79 -5.93
N SER A 255 -1.18 -0.62 -7.23
CA SER A 255 -1.69 -1.52 -8.27
C SER A 255 -1.01 -2.89 -8.17
N VAL A 256 0.32 -2.95 -8.00
CA VAL A 256 1.02 -4.22 -7.79
C VAL A 256 0.59 -4.91 -6.49
N GLY A 257 0.43 -4.15 -5.40
CA GLY A 257 -0.10 -4.71 -4.14
C GLY A 257 -1.51 -5.27 -4.30
N SER A 258 -2.41 -4.51 -4.92
CA SER A 258 -3.79 -4.95 -5.21
C SER A 258 -3.83 -6.17 -6.09
N ALA A 259 -3.01 -6.20 -7.15
CA ALA A 259 -2.96 -7.31 -8.07
C ALA A 259 -2.41 -8.59 -7.40
N SER A 260 -1.44 -8.47 -6.49
CA SER A 260 -0.99 -9.59 -5.66
C SER A 260 -2.07 -10.11 -4.70
N LEU A 261 -2.88 -9.21 -4.14
CA LEU A 261 -4.04 -9.58 -3.32
C LEU A 261 -5.08 -10.32 -4.17
N LEU A 262 -5.45 -9.78 -5.34
CA LEU A 262 -6.42 -10.42 -6.24
C LEU A 262 -5.93 -11.79 -6.71
N ALA A 263 -4.68 -11.91 -7.13
CA ALA A 263 -4.09 -13.19 -7.51
C ALA A 263 -4.14 -14.21 -6.36
N ARG A 264 -3.82 -13.78 -5.13
CA ARG A 264 -3.93 -14.63 -3.92
C ARG A 264 -5.38 -15.07 -3.65
N GLN A 265 -6.36 -14.26 -4.00
CA GLN A 265 -7.79 -14.56 -3.84
C GLN A 265 -8.38 -15.39 -5.00
N GLY A 266 -7.53 -15.84 -5.94
CA GLY A 266 -7.93 -16.73 -7.03
C GLY A 266 -8.42 -16.04 -8.30
N PHE A 267 -8.24 -14.72 -8.42
CA PHE A 267 -8.50 -14.04 -9.68
C PHE A 267 -7.46 -14.48 -10.72
N GLY A 268 -7.90 -15.12 -11.80
CA GLY A 268 -7.01 -15.83 -12.73
C GLY A 268 -6.27 -14.95 -13.74
N GLN A 269 -6.80 -13.79 -14.10
CA GLN A 269 -6.20 -12.89 -15.10
C GLN A 269 -6.10 -11.48 -14.53
N VAL A 270 -5.04 -11.21 -13.77
CA VAL A 270 -4.81 -9.91 -13.15
C VAL A 270 -3.48 -9.33 -13.63
N ALA A 271 -3.51 -8.09 -14.11
CA ALA A 271 -2.33 -7.30 -14.42
C ALA A 271 -2.30 -6.02 -13.59
N ALA A 272 -1.12 -5.51 -13.29
CA ALA A 272 -0.92 -4.21 -12.64
C ALA A 272 -0.25 -3.23 -13.61
N VAL A 273 -0.55 -1.94 -13.48
CA VAL A 273 0.19 -0.91 -14.22
C VAL A 273 1.32 -0.36 -13.36
N ALA A 274 2.56 -0.46 -13.86
CA ALA A 274 3.81 -0.03 -13.23
C ALA A 274 4.95 0.06 -14.29
N PRO A 275 6.06 0.79 -14.05
CA PRO A 275 6.41 1.55 -12.85
C PRO A 275 5.71 2.90 -12.72
N GLN A 276 5.09 3.41 -13.79
CA GLN A 276 4.26 4.60 -13.73
C GLN A 276 2.83 4.24 -13.27
N GLY A 277 1.87 5.13 -13.47
CA GLY A 277 0.47 4.91 -13.19
C GLY A 277 -0.37 6.03 -13.80
N MET A 278 -1.49 6.34 -13.18
CA MET A 278 -2.41 7.38 -13.62
C MET A 278 -1.77 8.76 -13.73
N SER A 279 -0.78 9.08 -12.89
CA SER A 279 0.03 10.30 -12.97
C SER A 279 0.68 10.55 -14.33
N GLU A 280 1.06 9.48 -15.03
CA GLU A 280 1.66 9.54 -16.35
C GLU A 280 0.62 9.30 -17.44
N TYR A 281 -0.31 8.38 -17.22
CA TYR A 281 -1.38 8.09 -18.17
C TYR A 281 -2.18 9.35 -18.52
N LEU A 282 -2.58 10.14 -17.51
CA LEU A 282 -3.36 11.37 -17.72
C LEU A 282 -2.58 12.46 -18.46
N LYS A 283 -1.24 12.46 -18.41
CA LYS A 283 -0.42 13.39 -19.18
C LYS A 283 -0.32 13.00 -20.65
N ARG A 284 -0.26 11.70 -20.94
CA ARG A 284 -0.12 11.16 -22.30
C ARG A 284 -1.45 11.03 -23.03
N HIS A 285 -2.52 10.78 -22.29
CA HIS A 285 -3.87 10.56 -22.78
C HIS A 285 -4.84 11.47 -22.00
N PRO A 286 -4.76 12.80 -22.20
CA PRO A 286 -5.71 13.72 -21.59
C PRO A 286 -7.12 13.40 -22.08
N ALA A 287 -8.12 13.56 -21.21
CA ALA A 287 -9.51 13.49 -21.64
C ALA A 287 -9.79 14.62 -22.65
N GLU A 288 -10.38 14.27 -23.79
CA GLU A 288 -10.91 15.24 -24.77
C GLU A 288 -12.08 16.05 -24.19
#